data_AF-A0A2N0SAR9-F1
#
_entry.id   AF-A0A2N0SAR9-F1
#
_cell.length_a   1.000
_cell.length_b   1.000
_cell.length_c   1.000
_cell.angle_alpha   90.00
_cell.angle_beta   90.00
_cell.angle_gamma   90.00
#
_symmetry.space_group_name_H-M   'P 1'
#
loop_
_entity.id
_entity.type
_entity.pdbx_description
1 polymer ?
#
loop_
_entity_poly.entity_id
_entity_poly.type
_entity_poly.pdbx_seq_one_letter_code
_entity_poly.pdbx_strand_id
1 'polypeptide(L)'
;MTAKLYRQGMLKQRWDFGNVRKNTRDPILNINDPALCNAPNDLRFQIDIPISDVFWDPLFPVPINYIPVIPTNVAGNVFSIDLYRIQRIALRSRI
;
A
#
# COMPACT_ATOMS: atom_id res chain seq x y z
N MET A 1 2.63 -9.33 8.29
CA MET A 1 1.75 -8.16 8.53
C MET A 1 1.02 -7.91 7.22
N THR A 2 -0.24 -7.48 7.22
CA THR A 2 -1.03 -7.43 5.98
C THR A 2 -1.58 -6.04 5.73
N ALA A 3 -1.41 -5.53 4.51
CA ALA A 3 -1.99 -4.28 4.02
C ALA A 3 -3.12 -4.60 3.03
N LYS A 4 -4.16 -3.76 3.03
CA LYS A 4 -5.34 -3.92 2.18
C LYS A 4 -5.74 -2.54 1.67
N LEU A 5 -5.87 -2.38 0.35
CA LEU A 5 -6.40 -1.17 -0.27
C LEU A 5 -7.85 -1.44 -0.67
N TYR A 6 -8.73 -0.54 -0.26
CA TYR A 6 -10.15 -0.55 -0.56
C TYR A 6 -10.47 0.66 -1.42
N ARG A 7 -11.11 0.42 -2.56
CA ARG A 7 -11.58 1.45 -3.50
C ARG A 7 -13.00 1.10 -3.94
N GLN A 8 -13.83 2.12 -4.16
CA GLN A 8 -15.21 1.87 -4.60
C GLN A 8 -15.22 1.23 -6.00
N GLY A 9 -16.08 0.24 -6.20
CA GLY A 9 -16.25 -0.43 -7.50
C GLY A 9 -15.05 -1.24 -8.00
N MET A 10 -13.95 -1.33 -7.23
CA MET A 10 -12.74 -2.06 -7.61
C MET A 10 -12.52 -3.29 -6.72
N LEU A 11 -11.83 -4.28 -7.29
CA LEU A 11 -11.37 -5.44 -6.52
C LEU A 11 -10.37 -5.00 -5.45
N LYS A 12 -10.54 -5.55 -4.26
CA LYS A 12 -9.65 -5.33 -3.12
C LYS A 12 -8.24 -5.80 -3.43
N GLN A 13 -7.27 -4.91 -3.27
CA GLN A 13 -5.86 -5.25 -3.36
C GLN A 13 -5.30 -5.56 -1.96
N ARG A 14 -4.34 -6.49 -1.89
CA ARG A 14 -3.78 -6.99 -0.62
C ARG A 14 -2.30 -7.30 -0.78
N TRP A 15 -1.52 -6.91 0.22
CA TRP A 15 -0.10 -7.22 0.34
C TRP A 15 0.18 -7.91 1.66
N ASP A 16 0.95 -8.99 1.64
CA ASP A 16 1.59 -9.52 2.85
C ASP A 16 3.02 -9.01 2.90
N PHE A 17 3.34 -8.23 3.92
CA PHE A 17 4.61 -7.52 4.06
C PHE A 17 5.28 -7.82 5.41
N GLY A 18 4.94 -8.95 6.03
CA GLY A 18 5.63 -9.38 7.25
C GLY A 18 7.05 -9.88 6.98
N ASN A 19 7.97 -9.57 7.89
CA ASN A 19 9.33 -10.14 7.91
C ASN A 19 9.41 -11.62 8.31
N VAL A 20 8.30 -12.21 8.73
CA VAL A 20 8.24 -13.60 9.17
C VAL A 20 7.01 -14.26 8.56
N ARG A 21 7.18 -15.40 7.92
CA ARG A 21 6.07 -16.24 7.46
C ARG A 21 5.41 -16.90 8.68
N LYS A 22 4.12 -16.62 8.90
CA LYS A 22 3.34 -17.29 9.95
C LYS A 22 3.10 -18.74 9.50
N ASN A 23 3.46 -19.73 10.33
CA ASN A 23 3.35 -21.18 10.10
C ASN A 23 4.36 -21.83 9.12
N THR A 24 5.50 -21.21 8.85
CA THR A 24 6.58 -21.85 8.09
C THR A 24 7.60 -22.50 9.03
N ARG A 25 7.96 -23.76 8.76
CA ARG A 25 9.01 -24.49 9.51
C ARG A 25 10.42 -24.17 9.03
N ASP A 26 10.55 -23.53 7.86
CA ASP A 26 11.82 -23.02 7.38
C ASP A 26 12.21 -21.77 8.17
N PRO A 27 13.34 -21.79 8.88
CA PRO A 27 13.94 -20.57 9.39
C PRO A 27 14.35 -19.74 8.18
N ILE A 28 14.50 -18.43 8.39
CA ILE A 28 14.87 -17.41 7.41
C ILE A 28 16.20 -17.81 6.72
N LEU A 29 16.17 -18.68 5.69
CA LEU A 29 17.37 -19.26 5.09
C LEU A 29 17.51 -19.03 3.59
N ASN A 30 16.46 -18.57 2.91
CA ASN A 30 16.58 -18.25 1.50
C ASN A 30 16.61 -16.73 1.31
N ILE A 31 17.82 -16.17 1.30
CA ILE A 31 18.07 -14.75 1.02
C ILE A 31 17.64 -14.35 -0.41
N ASN A 32 17.39 -15.35 -1.27
CA ASN A 32 16.87 -15.20 -2.62
C ASN A 32 15.34 -15.37 -2.69
N ASP A 33 14.64 -15.49 -1.54
CA ASP A 33 13.19 -15.59 -1.52
C ASP A 33 12.57 -14.20 -1.80
N PRO A 34 11.81 -14.03 -2.90
CA PRO A 34 11.27 -12.74 -3.30
C PRO A 34 10.16 -12.19 -2.37
N ALA A 35 9.89 -12.82 -1.23
CA ALA A 35 8.65 -12.63 -0.48
C ALA A 35 8.78 -11.91 0.89
N LEU A 36 9.90 -11.28 1.22
CA LEU A 36 10.09 -10.64 2.53
C LEU A 36 10.35 -9.13 2.41
N CYS A 37 9.54 -8.34 3.10
CA CYS A 37 9.65 -6.87 3.17
C CYS A 37 10.77 -6.44 4.12
N ASN A 38 12.02 -6.62 3.71
CA ASN A 38 13.20 -6.47 4.57
C ASN A 38 14.01 -5.19 4.34
N ALA A 39 13.72 -4.44 3.27
CA ALA A 39 14.43 -3.21 2.90
C ALA A 39 13.44 -2.07 2.54
N PRO A 40 13.81 -0.81 2.78
CA PRO A 40 13.02 0.34 2.33
C PRO A 40 13.05 0.47 0.80
N ASN A 41 12.02 1.12 0.24
CA ASN A 41 11.89 1.43 -1.20
C ASN A 41 11.92 0.19 -2.14
N ASP A 42 11.56 -0.99 -1.65
CA ASP A 42 11.31 -2.15 -2.52
C ASP A 42 9.97 -1.96 -3.24
N LEU A 43 10.01 -1.87 -4.57
CA LEU A 43 8.83 -1.64 -5.41
C LEU A 43 7.71 -2.68 -5.21
N ARG A 44 8.04 -3.90 -4.77
CA ARG A 44 7.05 -4.96 -4.48
C ARG A 44 6.20 -4.65 -3.24
N PHE A 45 6.71 -3.78 -2.38
CA PHE A 45 6.11 -3.39 -1.10
C PHE A 45 5.82 -1.89 -1.04
N GLN A 46 5.80 -1.23 -2.20
CA GLN A 46 5.40 0.17 -2.34
C GLN A 46 3.98 0.22 -2.90
N ILE A 47 3.14 1.05 -2.28
CA ILE A 47 1.78 1.30 -2.74
C ILE A 47 1.71 2.75 -3.18
N ASP A 48 1.49 2.96 -4.48
CA ASP A 48 1.30 4.27 -5.07
C ASP A 48 -0.19 4.51 -5.29
N ILE A 49 -0.72 5.53 -4.63
CA ILE A 49 -2.12 5.94 -4.72
C ILE A 49 -2.14 7.34 -5.35
N PRO A 50 -2.66 7.51 -6.58
CA PRO A 50 -2.89 8.82 -7.14
C PRO A 50 -3.67 9.70 -6.17
N ILE A 51 -3.26 10.95 -6.01
CA ILE A 51 -3.97 11.89 -5.13
C ILE A 51 -5.44 12.04 -5.56
N SER A 52 -5.70 11.91 -6.86
CA SER A 52 -7.05 11.89 -7.41
C SER A 52 -7.94 10.79 -6.89
N ASP A 53 -7.37 9.61 -6.63
CA ASP A 53 -8.11 8.47 -6.12
C ASP A 53 -8.44 8.60 -4.63
N VAL A 54 -7.89 9.61 -3.96
CA VAL A 54 -8.17 9.90 -2.54
C VAL A 54 -9.18 11.04 -2.40
N PHE A 55 -8.98 12.13 -3.15
CA PHE A 55 -9.80 13.34 -2.99
C PHE A 55 -10.94 13.46 -4.01
N TRP A 56 -10.83 12.79 -5.16
CA TRP A 56 -11.77 12.89 -6.27
C TRP A 56 -12.24 11.50 -6.73
N ASP A 57 -12.30 10.52 -5.82
CA ASP A 57 -12.90 9.20 -6.09
C ASP A 57 -14.42 9.37 -6.18
N PRO A 58 -15.03 9.26 -7.38
CA PRO A 58 -16.47 9.41 -7.53
C PRO A 58 -17.19 8.22 -6.91
N LEU A 59 -18.47 8.43 -6.57
CA LEU A 59 -19.35 7.31 -6.22
C LEU A 59 -19.43 6.31 -7.38
N PHE A 60 -19.35 5.01 -7.06
CA PHE A 60 -19.54 3.97 -8.06
C PHE A 60 -21.04 3.63 -8.23
N PRO A 61 -21.57 3.52 -9.46
CA PRO A 61 -20.89 3.73 -10.75
C PRO A 61 -20.62 5.20 -11.06
N VAL A 62 -19.50 5.47 -11.74
CA VAL A 62 -19.07 6.84 -12.06
C VAL A 62 -20.11 7.54 -12.95
N PRO A 63 -20.62 8.72 -12.56
CA PRO A 63 -21.51 9.51 -13.41
C PRO A 63 -20.85 9.91 -14.74
N ILE A 64 -21.61 9.88 -15.85
CA ILE A 64 -21.11 10.19 -17.20
C ILE A 64 -20.52 11.61 -17.30
N ASN A 65 -21.00 12.55 -16.50
CA ASN A 65 -20.58 13.95 -16.49
C ASN A 65 -19.72 14.31 -15.27
N TYR A 66 -19.10 13.32 -14.62
CA TYR A 66 -18.21 13.58 -13.50
C TYR A 66 -16.95 14.32 -13.97
N ILE A 67 -16.79 15.56 -13.48
CA ILE A 67 -15.58 16.37 -13.67
C ILE A 67 -15.01 16.66 -12.28
N PRO A 68 -13.80 16.16 -11.95
CA PRO A 68 -13.20 16.39 -10.65
C PRO A 68 -12.79 17.87 -10.50
N VAL A 69 -13.13 18.48 -9.36
CA VAL A 69 -12.71 19.84 -9.01
C VAL A 69 -11.36 19.77 -8.30
N ILE A 70 -10.30 20.08 -9.02
CA ILE A 70 -8.93 20.06 -8.49
C ILE A 70 -8.61 21.42 -7.86
N PRO A 71 -8.35 21.50 -6.54
CA PRO A 71 -7.91 22.74 -5.91
C PRO A 71 -6.52 23.12 -6.40
N THR A 72 -6.28 24.41 -6.61
CA THR A 72 -5.00 24.96 -7.10
C THR A 72 -3.80 24.69 -6.19
N ASN A 73 -4.04 24.35 -4.92
CA ASN A 73 -3.00 24.25 -3.90
C ASN A 73 -2.58 22.80 -3.59
N VAL A 74 -3.09 21.82 -4.35
CA VAL A 74 -2.66 20.43 -4.20
C VAL A 74 -1.31 20.25 -4.90
N ALA A 75 -0.23 20.21 -4.12
CA ALA A 75 1.12 19.94 -4.61
C ALA A 75 1.41 18.43 -4.57
N GLY A 76 1.68 17.84 -5.74
CA GLY A 76 2.02 16.43 -5.90
C GLY A 76 0.98 15.62 -6.68
N ASN A 77 1.38 14.44 -7.14
CA ASN A 77 0.55 13.60 -8.02
C ASN A 77 0.15 12.27 -7.35
N VAL A 78 0.96 11.76 -6.43
CA VAL A 78 0.85 10.41 -5.86
C VAL A 78 1.22 10.41 -4.38
N PHE A 79 0.42 9.71 -3.57
CA PHE A 79 0.82 9.26 -2.25
C PHE A 79 1.59 7.94 -2.39
N SER A 80 2.83 7.94 -1.96
CA SER A 80 3.65 6.73 -1.96
C SER A 80 3.84 6.17 -0.55
N ILE A 81 3.36 4.96 -0.34
CA ILE A 81 3.39 4.28 0.95
C ILE A 81 4.39 3.13 0.88
N ASP A 82 5.49 3.27 1.64
CA ASP A 82 6.48 2.20 1.83
C ASP A 82 6.06 1.30 3.00
N LEU A 83 5.63 0.07 2.70
CA LEU A 83 5.19 -0.89 3.72
C LEU A 83 6.32 -1.32 4.65
N TYR A 84 7.60 -1.21 4.25
CA TYR A 84 8.73 -1.44 5.14
C TYR A 84 8.74 -0.44 6.29
N ARG A 85 8.50 0.84 6.01
CA ARG A 85 8.44 1.88 7.04
C ARG A 85 7.31 1.64 8.01
N ILE A 86 6.13 1.27 7.50
CA ILE A 86 4.97 0.90 8.32
C ILE A 86 5.31 -0.28 9.23
N GLN A 87 5.98 -1.30 8.70
CA GLN A 87 6.44 -2.45 9.49
C GLN A 87 7.36 -2.01 10.63
N ARG A 88 8.33 -1.13 10.38
CA ARG A 88 9.28 -0.65 11.42
C ARG A 88 8.56 0.13 12.52
N ILE A 89 7.59 0.96 12.18
CA ILE A 89 6.78 1.70 13.17
C ILE A 89 5.97 0.72 14.03
N ALA A 90 5.27 -0.23 13.40
CA ALA A 90 4.44 -1.22 14.09
C ALA A 90 5.24 -2.19 14.97
N LEU A 91 6.50 -2.48 14.64
CA LEU A 91 7.40 -3.27 15.49
C LEU A 91 7.92 -2.46 16.68
N ARG A 92 8.22 -1.16 16.49
CA ARG A 92 8.66 -0.26 17.57
C ARG A 92 7.56 -0.02 18.60
N SER A 93 6.29 0.01 18.20
CA SER A 93 5.15 0.24 19.11
C SER A 93 4.76 -0.96 19.97
N ARG A 94 5.49 -2.09 19.88
CA ARG A 94 5.23 -3.32 20.66
C ARG A 94 6.22 -3.53 21.80
N ILE A 95 7.18 -2.62 21.93
CA ILE A 95 8.17 -2.54 22.99
C ILE A 95 7.68 -1.46 23.96
#